data_AF-K0Q3H7-F1
#
_entry.id   AF-K0Q3H7-F1
#
_cell.length_a   1.000
_cell.length_b   1.000
_cell.length_c   1.000
_cell.angle_alpha   90.00
_cell.angle_beta   90.00
_cell.angle_gamma   90.00
#
_symmetry.space_group_name_H-M   'P 1'
#
loop_
_entity.id
_entity.type
_entity.pdbx_description
1 polymer ?
#
loop_
_entity_poly.entity_id
_entity_poly.type
_entity_poly.pdbx_seq_one_letter_code
_entity_poly.pdbx_strand_id
1 'polypeptide(L)'
;MITSLRAHGGRFASCPVFAVTPRRGAPLAAKTREALDLLNVTYVRLPSHAKYAWFHYMNKMVALTYVETIAQTAQITFVDSDILISGEPTLLELNDCDFVACPVDLGVVGSTGRDSQHDHFWSRMCDVVGLDLDELPWVTTLMEGARIRLYWNSGVFSYRRETKLGRTFLELAESVLGEHVGSTCGGGEHFIDQVLLGIMVIKRGLTYRDLPLSYNYPVIESIKMDIKGLRSAKVIHLHNSMSPTYWPSFISDLREAHPQLCTWLEPMGPAVNPAPFPSRLFNEALRIERGIHRKNYRASVR
;
A
#
# COMPACT_ATOMS: atom_id res chain seq x y z
N MET A 1 -4.49 6.11 11.45
CA MET A 1 -3.23 5.36 11.46
C MET A 1 -2.33 5.66 12.65
N ILE A 2 -1.62 6.80 12.72
CA ILE A 2 -0.55 6.98 13.74
C ILE A 2 -1.09 6.95 15.17
N THR A 3 -2.19 7.63 15.43
CA THR A 3 -2.83 7.63 16.75
C THR A 3 -3.27 6.25 17.20
N SER A 4 -3.79 5.40 16.30
CA SER A 4 -4.13 4.01 16.63
C SER A 4 -2.90 3.13 16.82
N LEU A 5 -1.82 3.35 16.07
CA LEU A 5 -0.52 2.70 16.36
C LEU A 5 -0.02 3.06 17.77
N ARG A 6 -0.08 4.33 18.17
CA ARG A 6 0.33 4.77 19.52
C ARG A 6 -0.56 4.18 20.62
N ALA A 7 -1.86 4.03 20.37
CA ALA A 7 -2.81 3.54 21.36
C ALA A 7 -2.87 2.01 21.47
N HIS A 8 -2.76 1.29 20.34
CA HIS A 8 -3.06 -0.13 20.24
C HIS A 8 -1.90 -0.98 19.70
N GLY A 9 -0.82 -0.35 19.25
CA GLY A 9 0.34 -1.04 18.66
C GLY A 9 1.23 -1.79 19.66
N GLY A 10 0.90 -1.78 20.96
CA GLY A 10 1.64 -2.48 22.00
C GLY A 10 3.12 -2.06 22.02
N ARG A 11 4.05 -3.01 21.94
CA ARG A 11 5.50 -2.69 21.91
C ARG A 11 5.94 -1.84 20.71
N PHE A 12 5.17 -1.81 19.63
CA PHE A 12 5.46 -0.94 18.47
C PHE A 12 4.90 0.47 18.65
N ALA A 13 4.16 0.75 19.73
CA ALA A 13 3.58 2.05 19.98
C ALA A 13 4.62 3.18 20.02
N SER A 14 5.87 2.90 20.39
CA SER A 14 6.94 3.90 20.44
C SER A 14 7.87 3.91 19.22
N CYS A 15 7.58 3.13 18.17
CA CYS A 15 8.48 3.06 17.02
C CYS A 15 8.62 4.42 16.30
N PRO A 16 9.79 4.73 15.73
CA PRO A 16 9.96 5.90 14.88
C PRO A 16 9.01 5.84 13.69
N VAL A 17 8.31 6.95 13.41
CA VAL A 17 7.38 7.05 12.28
C VAL A 17 7.86 8.15 11.34
N PHE A 18 7.92 7.83 10.05
CA PHE A 18 8.17 8.79 8.98
C PHE A 18 6.89 9.03 8.21
N ALA A 19 6.46 10.28 8.11
CA ALA A 19 5.37 10.68 7.23
C ALA A 19 5.99 11.39 6.02
N VAL A 20 5.88 10.79 4.83
CA VAL A 20 6.55 11.29 3.63
C VAL A 20 5.54 11.83 2.63
N THR A 21 5.79 13.05 2.14
CA THR A 21 5.12 13.62 0.95
C THR A 21 6.10 13.55 -0.24
N PRO A 22 6.05 12.49 -1.07
CA PRO A 22 7.03 12.24 -2.13
C PRO A 22 6.71 12.92 -3.47
N ARG A 23 5.58 13.63 -3.56
CA ARG A 23 5.08 14.26 -4.79
C ARG A 23 4.68 15.71 -4.58
N ARG A 24 4.72 16.49 -5.65
CA ARG A 24 4.16 17.85 -5.68
C ARG A 24 2.66 17.82 -5.39
N GLY A 25 2.21 18.73 -4.54
CA GLY A 25 0.84 18.88 -4.10
C GLY A 25 0.70 20.01 -3.11
N ALA A 26 -0.54 20.32 -2.72
CA ALA A 26 -0.80 21.25 -1.64
C ALA A 26 -0.03 20.82 -0.38
N PRO A 27 0.57 21.76 0.37
CA PRO A 27 1.23 21.43 1.62
C PRO A 27 0.20 20.86 2.62
N LEU A 28 0.68 20.06 3.58
CA LEU A 28 -0.15 19.68 4.73
C LEU A 28 -0.65 20.93 5.47
N ALA A 29 -1.86 20.86 6.00
CA ALA A 29 -2.40 21.92 6.84
C ALA A 29 -1.54 22.11 8.10
N ALA A 30 -1.51 23.33 8.66
CA ALA A 30 -0.75 23.64 9.88
C ALA A 30 -1.13 22.69 11.04
N LYS A 31 -2.43 22.53 11.28
CA LYS A 31 -2.97 21.59 12.27
C LYS A 31 -2.49 20.15 12.07
N THR A 32 -2.34 19.69 10.82
CA THR A 32 -1.81 18.35 10.54
C THR A 32 -0.33 18.27 10.90
N ARG A 33 0.48 19.28 10.59
CA ARG A 33 1.89 19.31 10.98
C ARG A 33 2.08 19.34 12.49
N GLU A 34 1.33 20.20 13.18
CA GLU A 34 1.31 20.26 14.65
C GLU A 34 0.94 18.89 15.25
N ALA A 35 -0.06 18.20 14.69
CA ALA A 35 -0.42 16.86 15.14
C ALA A 35 0.70 15.83 14.89
N LEU A 36 1.41 15.90 13.76
CA LEU A 36 2.56 15.03 13.50
C LEU A 36 3.70 15.30 14.50
N ASP A 37 3.99 16.57 14.78
CA ASP A 37 5.02 16.96 15.74
C ASP A 37 4.70 16.45 17.15
N LEU A 38 3.44 16.63 17.60
CA LEU A 38 2.96 16.12 18.89
C LEU A 38 3.04 14.58 19.00
N LEU A 39 2.92 13.87 17.88
CA LEU A 39 3.02 12.41 17.81
C LEU A 39 4.46 11.90 17.61
N ASN A 40 5.45 12.80 17.67
CA ASN A 40 6.87 12.54 17.43
C ASN A 40 7.11 11.87 16.06
N VAL A 41 6.46 12.40 15.03
CA VAL A 41 6.58 11.89 13.65
C VAL A 41 7.57 12.75 12.89
N THR A 42 8.55 12.12 12.24
CA THR A 42 9.44 12.82 11.31
C THR A 42 8.71 13.06 9.99
N TYR A 43 8.24 14.29 9.78
CA TYR A 43 7.64 14.69 8.52
C TYR A 43 8.71 15.05 7.48
N VAL A 44 8.63 14.42 6.31
CA VAL A 44 9.55 14.64 5.19
C VAL A 44 8.76 15.06 3.97
N ARG A 45 9.17 16.16 3.34
CA ARG A 45 8.67 16.55 2.02
C ARG A 45 9.79 16.45 1.00
N LEU A 46 9.62 15.59 0.01
CA LEU A 46 10.63 15.39 -1.03
C LEU A 46 10.39 16.33 -2.22
N PRO A 47 11.45 16.69 -2.96
CA PRO A 47 11.28 17.29 -4.28
C PRO A 47 10.49 16.32 -5.18
N SER A 48 9.68 16.87 -6.08
CA SER A 48 8.87 16.03 -6.97
C SER A 48 9.79 15.20 -7.87
N HIS A 49 9.52 13.89 -7.93
CA HIS A 49 9.98 13.06 -9.03
C HIS A 49 9.17 13.45 -10.27
N ALA A 50 9.83 13.88 -11.35
CA ALA A 50 9.14 14.30 -12.58
C ALA A 50 8.74 13.11 -13.45
N LYS A 51 9.61 12.09 -13.51
CA LYS A 51 9.39 10.87 -14.28
C LYS A 51 8.23 10.08 -13.66
N TYR A 52 7.20 9.83 -14.46
CA TYR A 52 5.95 9.15 -14.05
C TYR A 52 5.22 9.76 -12.86
N ALA A 53 5.33 11.08 -12.61
CA ALA A 53 4.62 11.76 -11.51
C ALA A 53 3.08 11.63 -11.56
N TRP A 54 2.54 11.22 -12.71
CA TRP A 54 1.12 10.90 -12.91
C TRP A 54 0.72 9.55 -12.31
N PHE A 55 1.68 8.63 -12.12
CA PHE A 55 1.48 7.31 -11.56
C PHE A 55 1.63 7.36 -10.04
N HIS A 56 0.51 7.56 -9.33
CA HIS A 56 0.56 7.83 -7.89
C HIS A 56 1.11 6.68 -7.05
N TYR A 57 1.15 5.45 -7.56
CA TYR A 57 1.76 4.32 -6.86
C TYR A 57 3.29 4.42 -6.77
N MET A 58 3.96 5.29 -7.56
CA MET A 58 5.39 5.62 -7.38
C MET A 58 5.68 6.23 -6.01
N ASN A 59 4.68 6.89 -5.40
CA ASN A 59 4.86 7.61 -4.14
C ASN A 59 5.48 6.73 -3.06
N LYS A 60 5.01 5.47 -2.92
CA LYS A 60 5.55 4.56 -1.89
C LYS A 60 7.01 4.20 -2.17
N MET A 61 7.35 3.92 -3.42
CA MET A 61 8.70 3.53 -3.83
C MET A 61 9.70 4.66 -3.59
N VAL A 62 9.31 5.89 -3.96
CA VAL A 62 10.12 7.10 -3.72
C VAL A 62 10.27 7.37 -2.22
N ALA A 63 9.17 7.24 -1.44
CA ALA A 63 9.21 7.43 0.01
C ALA A 63 10.14 6.40 0.68
N LEU A 64 10.01 5.11 0.34
CA LEU A 64 10.83 4.04 0.89
C LEU A 64 12.30 4.20 0.55
N THR A 65 12.61 4.52 -0.71
CA THR A 65 13.99 4.79 -1.15
C THR A 65 14.63 5.89 -0.31
N TYR A 66 13.89 6.97 0.00
CA TYR A 66 14.41 8.03 0.84
C TYR A 66 14.55 7.61 2.31
N VAL A 67 13.51 6.98 2.88
CA VAL A 67 13.50 6.55 4.29
C VAL A 67 14.64 5.58 4.59
N GLU A 68 15.00 4.71 3.64
CA GLU A 68 16.17 3.81 3.77
C GLU A 68 17.51 4.52 4.02
N THR A 69 17.62 5.80 3.64
CA THR A 69 18.84 6.61 3.83
C THR A 69 18.92 7.27 5.21
N ILE A 70 17.78 7.49 5.87
CA ILE A 70 17.73 8.20 7.16
C ILE A 70 17.28 7.32 8.33
N ALA A 71 16.55 6.23 8.07
CA ALA A 71 16.11 5.30 9.10
C ALA A 71 17.32 4.59 9.73
N GLN A 72 17.32 4.54 11.06
CA GLN A 72 18.36 3.90 11.86
C GLN A 72 18.01 2.48 12.28
N THR A 73 16.74 2.08 12.13
CA THR A 73 16.26 0.74 12.48
C THR A 73 16.71 -0.31 11.45
N ALA A 74 16.90 -1.55 11.88
CA ALA A 74 17.24 -2.66 10.96
C ALA A 74 16.08 -3.03 10.03
N GLN A 75 14.84 -2.80 10.47
CA GLN A 75 13.61 -3.11 9.75
C GLN A 75 12.86 -1.81 9.40
N ILE A 76 12.22 -1.81 8.24
CA ILE A 76 11.25 -0.79 7.81
C ILE A 76 9.92 -1.49 7.57
N THR A 77 8.84 -0.88 8.07
CA THR A 77 7.47 -1.31 7.79
C THR A 77 6.77 -0.19 7.04
N PHE A 78 6.26 -0.50 5.85
CA PHE A 78 5.37 0.38 5.10
C PHE A 78 3.93 0.16 5.56
N VAL A 79 3.20 1.25 5.74
CA VAL A 79 1.78 1.25 6.13
C VAL A 79 1.08 2.35 5.36
N ASP A 80 0.02 2.01 4.62
CA ASP A 80 -0.83 3.00 3.96
C ASP A 80 -1.53 3.91 4.99
N SER A 81 -1.87 5.14 4.57
CA SER A 81 -2.39 6.16 5.48
C SER A 81 -3.80 5.87 6.03
N ASP A 82 -4.55 5.02 5.34
CA ASP A 82 -5.90 4.55 5.65
C ASP A 82 -5.90 3.21 6.42
N ILE A 83 -4.81 2.94 7.14
CA ILE A 83 -4.72 1.80 8.05
C ILE A 83 -5.15 2.18 9.48
N LEU A 84 -5.86 1.26 10.12
CA LEU A 84 -6.23 1.28 11.54
C LEU A 84 -5.58 0.09 12.26
N ILE A 85 -4.71 0.38 13.23
CA ILE A 85 -4.15 -0.65 14.11
C ILE A 85 -5.13 -0.93 15.25
N SER A 86 -5.61 -2.17 15.33
CA SER A 86 -6.56 -2.65 16.35
C SER A 86 -5.88 -3.49 17.45
N GLY A 87 -4.62 -3.86 17.27
CA GLY A 87 -3.81 -4.55 18.27
C GLY A 87 -2.36 -4.71 17.84
N GLU A 88 -1.51 -5.20 18.75
CA GLU A 88 -0.07 -5.36 18.52
C GLU A 88 0.24 -6.24 17.30
N PRO A 89 0.83 -5.70 16.22
CA PRO A 89 1.05 -6.45 14.98
C PRO A 89 2.37 -7.23 14.99
N THR A 90 2.52 -8.17 15.92
CA THR A 90 3.77 -8.94 16.13
C THR A 90 4.31 -9.69 14.90
N LEU A 91 3.44 -10.23 14.04
CA LEU A 91 3.88 -10.95 12.83
C LEU A 91 4.54 -10.06 11.77
N LEU A 92 4.49 -8.72 11.91
CA LEU A 92 5.28 -7.81 11.06
C LEU A 92 6.77 -7.83 11.39
N GLU A 93 7.18 -8.38 12.53
CA GLU A 93 8.60 -8.61 12.82
C GLU A 93 9.18 -9.67 11.89
N LEU A 94 10.36 -9.36 11.35
CA LEU A 94 10.99 -10.18 10.33
C LEU A 94 11.67 -11.43 10.89
N ASN A 95 12.10 -11.43 12.15
CA ASN A 95 12.78 -12.56 12.81
C ASN A 95 13.77 -13.29 11.87
N ASP A 96 13.33 -14.39 11.25
CA ASP A 96 14.05 -15.34 10.40
C ASP A 96 13.93 -15.10 8.88
N CYS A 97 13.19 -14.10 8.43
CA CYS A 97 13.00 -13.78 7.01
C CYS A 97 13.42 -12.34 6.66
N ASP A 98 13.44 -11.98 5.38
CA ASP A 98 13.81 -10.64 4.92
C ASP A 98 12.61 -9.77 4.59
N PHE A 99 11.45 -10.38 4.38
CA PHE A 99 10.22 -9.73 3.93
C PHE A 99 8.96 -10.41 4.47
N VAL A 100 7.96 -9.62 4.86
CA VAL A 100 6.62 -10.12 5.19
C VAL A 100 5.54 -9.22 4.61
N ALA A 101 4.50 -9.84 4.06
CA ALA A 101 3.29 -9.16 3.58
C ALA A 101 2.12 -10.13 3.55
N CYS A 102 0.91 -9.60 3.41
CA CYS A 102 -0.26 -10.42 3.07
C CYS A 102 -0.25 -10.72 1.56
N PRO A 103 -0.55 -11.95 1.13
CA PRO A 103 -1.04 -12.17 -0.22
C PRO A 103 -2.21 -11.24 -0.53
N VAL A 104 -2.49 -11.02 -1.81
CA VAL A 104 -3.65 -10.20 -2.17
C VAL A 104 -4.97 -10.84 -1.75
N ASP A 105 -5.95 -9.98 -1.48
CA ASP A 105 -7.30 -10.39 -1.11
C ASP A 105 -8.00 -11.06 -2.29
N LEU A 106 -7.96 -10.40 -3.44
CA LEU A 106 -8.56 -10.81 -4.71
C LEU A 106 -7.51 -10.86 -5.82
N GLY A 107 -7.57 -11.87 -6.68
CA GLY A 107 -6.63 -12.13 -7.76
C GLY A 107 -6.83 -11.28 -9.01
N VAL A 108 -7.15 -9.98 -8.88
CA VAL A 108 -7.66 -9.12 -9.98
C VAL A 108 -6.78 -9.10 -11.24
N VAL A 109 -5.45 -9.15 -11.05
CA VAL A 109 -4.47 -9.25 -12.14
C VAL A 109 -3.59 -10.50 -12.02
N GLY A 110 -3.97 -11.43 -11.14
CA GLY A 110 -3.21 -12.65 -10.89
C GLY A 110 -3.33 -13.61 -12.06
N SER A 111 -2.21 -14.23 -12.44
CA SER A 111 -2.26 -15.34 -13.40
C SER A 111 -2.34 -16.68 -12.67
N THR A 112 -3.32 -17.50 -13.06
CA THR A 112 -3.51 -18.88 -12.61
C THR A 112 -2.70 -19.90 -13.43
N GLY A 113 -1.89 -19.44 -14.40
CA GLY A 113 -1.10 -20.27 -15.31
C GLY A 113 -1.33 -19.89 -16.78
N ARG A 114 -0.86 -20.73 -17.69
CA ARG A 114 -0.81 -20.47 -19.14
C ARG A 114 -2.16 -20.14 -19.78
N ASP A 115 -3.24 -20.69 -19.23
CA ASP A 115 -4.60 -20.44 -19.73
C ASP A 115 -5.27 -19.21 -19.09
N SER A 116 -4.57 -18.50 -18.19
CA SER A 116 -5.08 -17.29 -17.57
C SER A 116 -5.11 -16.14 -18.57
N GLN A 117 -6.19 -15.36 -18.57
CA GLN A 117 -6.28 -14.11 -19.33
C GLN A 117 -5.18 -13.09 -18.98
N HIS A 118 -4.53 -13.24 -17.81
CA HIS A 118 -3.47 -12.36 -17.35
C HIS A 118 -2.06 -12.90 -17.68
N ASP A 119 -1.92 -14.10 -18.23
CA ASP A 119 -0.61 -14.75 -18.40
C ASP A 119 0.34 -13.93 -19.29
N HIS A 120 -0.17 -13.33 -20.36
CA HIS A 120 0.60 -12.45 -21.23
C HIS A 120 1.15 -11.22 -20.48
N PHE A 121 0.35 -10.62 -19.59
CA PHE A 121 0.81 -9.50 -18.75
C PHE A 121 1.95 -9.93 -17.83
N TRP A 122 1.85 -11.12 -17.22
CA TRP A 122 2.90 -11.67 -16.38
C TRP A 122 4.16 -12.05 -17.15
N SER A 123 4.02 -12.67 -18.34
CA SER A 123 5.15 -12.94 -19.24
C SER A 123 5.90 -11.65 -19.56
N ARG A 124 5.18 -10.62 -20.01
CA ARG A 124 5.79 -9.34 -20.36
C ARG A 124 6.44 -8.67 -19.16
N MET A 125 5.83 -8.78 -17.98
CA MET A 125 6.42 -8.28 -16.73
C MET A 125 7.75 -8.99 -16.43
N CYS A 126 7.78 -10.32 -16.52
CA CYS A 126 8.97 -11.16 -16.30
C CYS A 126 10.08 -10.84 -17.31
N ASP A 127 9.74 -10.67 -18.59
CA ASP A 127 10.70 -10.29 -19.64
C ASP A 127 11.42 -8.97 -19.32
N VAL A 128 10.67 -7.96 -18.90
CA VAL A 128 11.22 -6.62 -18.58
C VAL A 128 12.12 -6.66 -17.36
N VAL A 129 11.78 -7.47 -16.35
CA VAL A 129 12.57 -7.60 -15.13
C VAL A 129 13.64 -8.68 -15.22
N GLY A 130 13.72 -9.44 -16.31
CA GLY A 130 14.67 -10.54 -16.50
C GLY A 130 14.48 -11.69 -15.51
N LEU A 131 13.24 -12.18 -15.38
CA LEU A 131 12.90 -13.39 -14.63
C LEU A 131 12.27 -14.43 -15.56
N ASP A 132 12.40 -15.71 -15.21
CA ASP A 132 11.61 -16.76 -15.84
C ASP A 132 10.22 -16.81 -15.19
N LEU A 133 9.18 -16.76 -16.03
CA LEU A 133 7.79 -16.82 -15.62
C LEU A 133 7.43 -18.15 -14.94
N ASP A 134 8.06 -19.25 -15.36
CA ASP A 134 7.79 -20.60 -14.84
C ASP A 134 8.50 -20.84 -13.48
N GLU A 135 9.48 -20.00 -13.11
CA GLU A 135 10.16 -20.01 -11.82
C GLU A 135 9.43 -19.20 -10.73
N LEU A 136 8.41 -18.43 -11.11
CA LEU A 136 7.65 -17.64 -10.14
C LEU A 136 6.90 -18.54 -9.16
N PRO A 137 7.03 -18.31 -7.83
CA PRO A 137 6.25 -19.04 -6.84
C PRO A 137 4.75 -18.79 -6.98
N TRP A 138 3.99 -19.62 -6.28
CA TRP A 138 2.53 -19.55 -6.24
C TRP A 138 2.06 -19.17 -4.85
N VAL A 139 0.97 -18.42 -4.79
CA VAL A 139 0.29 -18.05 -3.53
C VAL A 139 -1.21 -18.27 -3.66
N THR A 140 -1.89 -18.40 -2.53
CA THR A 140 -3.34 -18.47 -2.45
C THR A 140 -3.90 -17.11 -2.02
N THR A 141 -4.84 -16.55 -2.77
CA THR A 141 -5.51 -15.29 -2.40
C THR A 141 -6.30 -15.45 -1.12
N LEU A 142 -6.31 -14.41 -0.28
CA LEU A 142 -6.81 -14.54 1.09
C LEU A 142 -8.34 -14.59 1.19
N MET A 143 -9.08 -13.98 0.25
CA MET A 143 -10.55 -13.99 0.26
C MET A 143 -11.16 -14.97 -0.73
N GLU A 144 -10.56 -15.14 -1.92
CA GLU A 144 -11.09 -16.04 -2.97
C GLU A 144 -10.53 -17.46 -2.90
N GLY A 145 -9.39 -17.68 -2.23
CA GLY A 145 -8.73 -18.99 -2.21
C GLY A 145 -8.14 -19.40 -3.58
N ALA A 146 -7.95 -18.46 -4.50
CA ALA A 146 -7.43 -18.72 -5.84
C ALA A 146 -5.91 -18.90 -5.80
N ARG A 147 -5.40 -19.95 -6.45
CA ARG A 147 -3.96 -20.15 -6.62
C ARG A 147 -3.45 -19.36 -7.82
N ILE A 148 -2.58 -18.38 -7.57
CA ILE A 148 -2.06 -17.43 -8.55
C ILE A 148 -0.53 -17.32 -8.44
N ARG A 149 0.14 -16.79 -9.47
CA ARG A 149 1.55 -16.39 -9.35
C ARG A 149 1.71 -15.36 -8.24
N LEU A 150 2.80 -15.46 -7.49
CA LEU A 150 3.03 -14.72 -6.25
C LEU A 150 3.05 -13.20 -6.48
N TYR A 151 2.11 -12.51 -5.85
CA TYR A 151 2.22 -11.08 -5.56
C TYR A 151 1.50 -10.72 -4.27
N TRP A 152 1.85 -9.54 -3.74
CA TRP A 152 1.48 -9.13 -2.39
C TRP A 152 0.52 -7.94 -2.41
N ASN A 153 -0.35 -7.87 -1.40
CA ASN A 153 -1.01 -6.62 -1.12
C ASN A 153 0.06 -5.60 -0.64
N SER A 154 0.08 -4.42 -1.24
CA SER A 154 1.11 -3.41 -1.03
C SER A 154 0.75 -2.35 0.00
N GLY A 155 -0.34 -2.54 0.75
CA GLY A 155 -0.79 -1.59 1.77
C GLY A 155 -0.06 -1.72 3.11
N VAL A 156 0.41 -2.92 3.44
CA VAL A 156 1.20 -3.18 4.65
C VAL A 156 2.22 -4.27 4.38
N PHE A 157 3.49 -3.97 4.61
CA PHE A 157 4.58 -4.95 4.52
C PHE A 157 5.79 -4.50 5.33
N SER A 158 6.64 -5.44 5.72
CA SER A 158 7.92 -5.14 6.37
C SER A 158 9.08 -5.77 5.63
N TYR A 159 10.25 -5.13 5.71
CA TYR A 159 11.47 -5.64 5.09
C TYR A 159 12.74 -5.16 5.80
N ARG A 160 13.84 -5.90 5.62
CA ARG A 160 15.14 -5.50 6.17
C ARG A 160 15.70 -4.31 5.42
N ARG A 161 16.02 -3.23 6.12
CA ARG A 161 16.54 -1.98 5.53
C ARG A 161 17.79 -2.20 4.67
N GLU A 162 18.63 -3.18 5.02
CA GLU A 162 19.87 -3.49 4.28
C GLU A 162 19.63 -4.07 2.88
N THR A 163 18.45 -4.65 2.64
CA THR A 163 18.09 -5.17 1.30
C THR A 163 17.94 -4.06 0.27
N LYS A 164 17.75 -2.80 0.70
CA LYS A 164 17.48 -1.65 -0.18
C LYS A 164 16.30 -1.88 -1.10
N LEU A 165 15.26 -2.51 -0.55
CA LEU A 165 14.05 -2.92 -1.25
C LEU A 165 13.40 -1.73 -1.96
N GLY A 166 13.24 -0.58 -1.31
CA GLY A 166 12.62 0.62 -1.86
C GLY A 166 13.33 1.11 -3.12
N ARG A 167 14.66 1.09 -3.14
CA ARG A 167 15.44 1.46 -4.33
C ARG A 167 15.20 0.52 -5.51
N THR A 168 15.29 -0.79 -5.29
CA THR A 168 15.02 -1.77 -6.35
C THR A 168 13.58 -1.70 -6.82
N PHE A 169 12.63 -1.47 -5.91
CA PHE A 169 11.22 -1.31 -6.23
C PHE A 169 11.01 -0.13 -7.19
N LEU A 170 11.64 1.01 -6.90
CA LEU A 170 11.57 2.20 -7.74
C LEU A 170 12.18 1.96 -9.13
N GLU A 171 13.38 1.35 -9.18
CA GLU A 171 14.09 1.05 -10.43
C GLU A 171 13.26 0.12 -11.34
N LEU A 172 12.70 -0.96 -10.78
CA LEU A 172 11.85 -1.89 -11.53
C LEU A 172 10.56 -1.22 -12.02
N ALA A 173 9.93 -0.38 -11.20
CA ALA A 173 8.73 0.34 -11.60
C ALA A 173 9.00 1.30 -12.76
N GLU A 174 10.13 2.00 -12.75
CA GLU A 174 10.53 2.84 -13.88
C GLU A 174 10.76 2.03 -15.16
N SER A 175 11.39 0.85 -15.08
CA SER A 175 11.57 -0.04 -16.24
C SER A 175 10.24 -0.55 -16.78
N VAL A 176 9.36 -1.05 -15.91
CA VAL A 176 8.05 -1.59 -16.28
C VAL A 176 7.12 -0.53 -16.87
N LEU A 177 7.16 0.70 -16.34
CA LEU A 177 6.45 1.82 -16.93
C LEU A 177 7.10 2.22 -18.26
N GLY A 178 8.42 2.29 -18.36
CA GLY A 178 9.13 2.58 -19.61
C GLY A 178 8.78 1.62 -20.75
N GLU A 179 8.58 0.35 -20.42
CA GLU A 179 8.22 -0.72 -21.35
C GLU A 179 6.70 -0.91 -21.53
N HIS A 180 5.90 -0.01 -20.93
CA HIS A 180 4.44 0.04 -21.08
C HIS A 180 3.68 -1.23 -20.69
N VAL A 181 4.25 -2.08 -19.82
CA VAL A 181 3.68 -3.39 -19.46
C VAL A 181 2.26 -3.29 -18.92
N GLY A 182 1.99 -2.31 -18.06
CA GLY A 182 0.66 -2.12 -17.44
C GLY A 182 -0.48 -1.81 -18.42
N SER A 183 -0.16 -1.37 -19.64
CA SER A 183 -1.15 -1.08 -20.68
C SER A 183 -1.64 -2.37 -21.38
N THR A 184 -0.95 -3.50 -21.20
CA THR A 184 -1.28 -4.78 -21.86
C THR A 184 -2.40 -5.57 -21.16
N CYS A 185 -2.74 -5.21 -19.92
CA CYS A 185 -3.86 -5.75 -19.16
C CYS A 185 -4.80 -4.60 -18.84
N GLY A 186 -6.08 -4.68 -19.18
CA GLY A 186 -7.05 -3.59 -19.01
C GLY A 186 -7.09 -3.07 -17.57
N GLY A 187 -6.40 -1.95 -17.30
CA GLY A 187 -6.26 -1.39 -15.94
C GLY A 187 -5.15 -2.01 -15.08
N GLY A 188 -4.29 -2.87 -15.63
CA GLY A 188 -3.18 -3.53 -14.94
C GLY A 188 -2.16 -2.57 -14.34
N GLU A 189 -2.04 -1.37 -14.92
CA GLU A 189 -1.28 -0.26 -14.31
C GLU A 189 -1.67 0.01 -12.85
N HIS A 190 -2.93 -0.18 -12.45
CA HIS A 190 -3.39 0.05 -11.07
C HIS A 190 -2.83 -0.94 -10.04
N PHE A 191 -2.27 -2.06 -10.50
CA PHE A 191 -1.78 -3.15 -9.65
C PHE A 191 -0.29 -3.39 -9.84
N ILE A 192 0.41 -2.56 -10.62
CA ILE A 192 1.85 -2.69 -10.86
C ILE A 192 2.63 -2.73 -9.55
N ASP A 193 2.29 -1.88 -8.58
CA ASP A 193 3.03 -1.85 -7.31
C ASP A 193 2.88 -3.15 -6.52
N GLN A 194 1.68 -3.74 -6.49
CA GLN A 194 1.44 -5.03 -5.85
C GLN A 194 2.19 -6.17 -6.55
N VAL A 195 2.12 -6.24 -7.88
CA VAL A 195 2.82 -7.25 -8.70
C VAL A 195 4.34 -7.12 -8.56
N LEU A 196 4.86 -5.89 -8.69
CA LEU A 196 6.29 -5.63 -8.57
C LEU A 196 6.83 -5.90 -7.16
N LEU A 197 6.02 -5.73 -6.12
CA LEU A 197 6.41 -6.07 -4.76
C LEU A 197 6.74 -7.57 -4.67
N GLY A 198 5.94 -8.45 -5.29
CA GLY A 198 6.22 -9.89 -5.39
C GLY A 198 7.47 -10.18 -6.22
N ILE A 199 7.52 -9.65 -7.44
CA ILE A 199 8.64 -9.85 -8.37
C ILE A 199 9.97 -9.43 -7.78
N MET A 200 10.01 -8.31 -7.08
CA MET A 200 11.23 -7.78 -6.49
C MET A 200 11.75 -8.66 -5.35
N VAL A 201 10.87 -9.22 -4.51
CA VAL A 201 11.26 -10.20 -3.47
C VAL A 201 11.96 -11.39 -4.12
N ILE A 202 11.40 -11.93 -5.21
CA ILE A 202 11.98 -13.05 -5.95
C ILE A 202 13.29 -12.67 -6.65
N LYS A 203 13.30 -11.55 -7.39
CA LYS A 203 14.48 -11.05 -8.12
C LYS A 203 15.69 -10.84 -7.21
N ARG A 204 15.46 -10.45 -5.96
CA ARG A 204 16.51 -10.21 -4.96
C ARG A 204 16.86 -11.45 -4.14
N GLY A 205 16.20 -12.59 -4.37
CA GLY A 205 16.40 -13.82 -3.61
C GLY A 205 16.09 -13.67 -2.12
N LEU A 206 15.14 -12.79 -1.78
CA LEU A 206 14.79 -12.51 -0.38
C LEU A 206 13.98 -13.67 0.19
N THR A 207 14.32 -14.06 1.43
CA THR A 207 13.45 -14.96 2.19
C THR A 207 12.19 -14.22 2.63
N TYR A 208 11.04 -14.87 2.59
CA TYR A 208 9.77 -14.23 2.92
C TYR A 208 8.83 -15.14 3.69
N ARG A 209 7.84 -14.52 4.35
CA ARG A 209 6.75 -15.21 5.02
C ARG A 209 5.43 -14.48 4.81
N ASP A 210 4.41 -15.26 4.46
CA ASP A 210 3.05 -14.78 4.28
C ASP A 210 2.45 -14.39 5.63
N LEU A 211 1.66 -13.31 5.62
CA LEU A 211 0.86 -12.89 6.75
C LEU A 211 -0.60 -13.32 6.57
N PRO A 212 -1.30 -13.67 7.67
CA PRO A 212 -2.72 -13.96 7.59
C PRO A 212 -3.52 -12.68 7.34
N LEU A 213 -4.74 -12.82 6.81
CA LEU A 213 -5.66 -11.71 6.50
C LEU A 213 -5.86 -10.71 7.65
N SER A 214 -5.72 -11.15 8.90
CA SER A 214 -5.78 -10.27 10.08
C SER A 214 -4.72 -9.17 10.11
N TYR A 215 -3.70 -9.21 9.25
CA TYR A 215 -2.61 -8.22 9.16
C TYR A 215 -2.76 -7.25 7.98
N ASN A 216 -3.85 -7.35 7.22
CA ASN A 216 -4.24 -6.36 6.21
C ASN A 216 -5.73 -6.52 5.89
N TYR A 217 -6.57 -6.54 6.94
CA TYR A 217 -7.96 -6.94 6.82
C TYR A 217 -8.78 -5.86 6.08
N PRO A 218 -9.31 -6.13 4.87
CA PRO A 218 -9.97 -5.12 4.06
C PRO A 218 -11.38 -4.82 4.59
N VAL A 219 -11.69 -3.53 4.73
CA VAL A 219 -13.03 -3.02 5.02
C VAL A 219 -13.51 -2.23 3.82
N ILE A 220 -14.34 -2.85 2.99
CA ILE A 220 -14.75 -2.30 1.69
C ILE A 220 -16.28 -2.28 1.64
N GLU A 221 -16.87 -1.15 1.27
CA GLU A 221 -18.33 -0.96 1.21
C GLU A 221 -19.07 -2.01 0.37
N SER A 222 -18.46 -2.45 -0.73
CA SER A 222 -19.06 -3.41 -1.65
C SER A 222 -18.94 -4.87 -1.20
N ILE A 223 -18.31 -5.14 -0.05
CA ILE A 223 -18.08 -6.50 0.45
C ILE A 223 -18.74 -6.66 1.81
N LYS A 224 -19.52 -7.72 1.99
CA LYS A 224 -20.14 -8.03 3.27
C LYS A 224 -19.06 -8.30 4.32
N MET A 225 -19.14 -7.61 5.45
CA MET A 225 -18.20 -7.77 6.55
C MET A 225 -18.30 -9.17 7.18
N ASP A 226 -17.18 -9.87 7.31
CA ASP A 226 -17.06 -10.99 8.24
C ASP A 226 -16.67 -10.47 9.63
N ILE A 227 -17.62 -10.44 10.55
CA ILE A 227 -17.38 -9.95 11.93
C ILE A 227 -16.32 -10.80 12.65
N LYS A 228 -16.24 -12.10 12.36
CA LYS A 228 -15.23 -12.98 13.00
C LYS A 228 -13.84 -12.62 12.51
N GLY A 229 -13.67 -12.48 11.19
CA GLY A 229 -12.46 -11.97 10.55
C GLY A 229 -12.05 -10.62 11.12
N LEU A 230 -12.97 -9.65 11.12
CA LEU A 230 -12.74 -8.31 11.64
C LEU A 230 -12.28 -8.34 13.11
N ARG A 231 -12.94 -9.13 13.98
CA ARG A 231 -12.56 -9.29 15.40
C ARG A 231 -11.14 -9.79 15.59
N SER A 232 -10.65 -10.66 14.70
CA SER A 232 -9.29 -11.17 14.74
C SER A 232 -8.24 -10.19 14.18
N ALA A 233 -8.67 -9.22 13.38
CA ALA A 233 -7.77 -8.26 12.74
C ALA A 233 -6.93 -7.49 13.76
N LYS A 234 -5.64 -7.35 13.44
CA LYS A 234 -4.67 -6.47 14.12
C LYS A 234 -4.40 -5.20 13.31
N VAL A 235 -4.57 -5.31 12.00
CA VAL A 235 -4.37 -4.25 11.03
C VAL A 235 -5.56 -4.26 10.09
N ILE A 236 -6.33 -3.18 10.12
CA ILE A 236 -7.56 -3.00 9.35
C ILE A 236 -7.29 -1.98 8.25
N HIS A 237 -7.54 -2.36 7.01
CA HIS A 237 -7.39 -1.50 5.84
C HIS A 237 -8.74 -0.89 5.48
N LEU A 238 -8.87 0.42 5.74
CA LEU A 238 -10.15 1.09 5.75
C LEU A 238 -10.72 1.33 4.36
N HIS A 239 -9.90 1.39 3.30
CA HIS A 239 -10.35 1.74 1.94
C HIS A 239 -11.33 2.94 1.94
N ASN A 240 -12.60 2.71 1.63
CA ASN A 240 -13.65 3.73 1.60
C ASN A 240 -14.57 3.74 2.86
N SER A 241 -14.24 2.99 3.90
CA SER A 241 -15.03 2.89 5.15
C SER A 241 -15.11 4.16 5.98
N MET A 242 -14.15 5.06 5.79
CA MET A 242 -14.17 6.38 6.41
C MET A 242 -15.06 7.38 5.66
N SER A 243 -15.71 6.99 4.56
CA SER A 243 -16.62 7.88 3.83
C SER A 243 -17.86 8.20 4.68
N PRO A 244 -18.43 9.43 4.60
CA PRO A 244 -19.62 9.77 5.37
C PRO A 244 -20.82 8.85 5.15
N THR A 245 -20.94 8.25 3.96
CA THR A 245 -22.03 7.34 3.59
C THR A 245 -21.88 5.97 4.22
N TYR A 246 -20.67 5.41 4.22
CA TYR A 246 -20.43 4.05 4.73
C TYR A 246 -20.05 4.02 6.23
N TRP A 247 -19.63 5.16 6.79
CA TRP A 247 -19.23 5.29 8.20
C TRP A 247 -20.21 4.70 9.21
N PRO A 248 -21.54 4.93 9.15
CA PRO A 248 -22.47 4.37 10.13
C PRO A 248 -22.46 2.83 10.15
N SER A 249 -22.39 2.20 8.96
CA SER A 249 -22.32 0.75 8.83
C SER A 249 -20.99 0.22 9.36
N PHE A 250 -19.88 0.86 8.99
CA PHE A 250 -18.55 0.49 9.49
C PHE A 250 -18.48 0.58 11.03
N ILE A 251 -18.99 1.66 11.63
CA ILE A 251 -19.02 1.81 13.10
C ILE A 251 -19.92 0.75 13.75
N SER A 252 -21.04 0.37 13.11
CA SER A 252 -21.88 -0.73 13.59
C SER A 252 -21.10 -2.06 13.64
N ASP A 253 -20.43 -2.42 12.55
CA ASP A 253 -19.62 -3.64 12.47
C ASP A 253 -18.46 -3.60 13.47
N LEU A 254 -17.80 -2.43 13.60
CA LEU A 254 -16.70 -2.23 14.53
C LEU A 254 -17.14 -2.32 15.99
N ARG A 255 -18.35 -1.87 16.32
CA ARG A 255 -18.91 -1.99 17.66
C ARG A 255 -19.08 -3.46 18.09
N GLU A 256 -19.48 -4.32 17.15
CA GLU A 256 -19.62 -5.76 17.39
C GLU A 256 -18.26 -6.49 17.42
N ALA A 257 -17.32 -6.09 16.57
CA ALA A 257 -16.02 -6.76 16.46
C ALA A 257 -14.99 -6.26 17.50
N HIS A 258 -14.92 -4.95 17.72
CA HIS A 258 -13.91 -4.25 18.54
C HIS A 258 -14.55 -3.08 19.34
N PRO A 259 -15.34 -3.36 20.39
CA PRO A 259 -16.09 -2.32 21.10
C PRO A 259 -15.20 -1.21 21.68
N GLN A 260 -14.02 -1.55 22.22
CA GLN A 260 -13.08 -0.55 22.74
C GLN A 260 -12.51 0.35 21.64
N LEU A 261 -12.17 -0.22 20.48
CA LEU A 261 -11.69 0.54 19.33
C LEU A 261 -12.79 1.44 18.76
N CYS A 262 -14.04 0.95 18.75
CA CYS A 262 -15.21 1.74 18.38
C CYS A 262 -15.38 2.95 19.29
N THR A 263 -15.34 2.77 20.62
CA THR A 263 -15.44 3.89 21.58
C THR A 263 -14.36 4.95 21.35
N TRP A 264 -13.16 4.54 20.94
CA TRP A 264 -12.07 5.44 20.62
C TRP A 264 -12.24 6.14 19.27
N LEU A 265 -12.69 5.42 18.24
CA LEU A 265 -12.75 5.91 16.85
C LEU A 265 -14.02 6.70 16.53
N GLU A 266 -15.17 6.29 17.07
CA GLU A 266 -16.49 6.87 16.78
C GLU A 266 -16.55 8.39 17.01
N PRO A 267 -15.98 8.96 18.10
CA PRO A 267 -15.97 10.40 18.33
C PRO A 267 -15.19 11.21 17.28
N MET A 268 -14.29 10.57 16.51
CA MET A 268 -13.50 11.25 15.48
C MET A 268 -14.32 11.56 14.21
N GLY A 269 -15.40 10.80 13.98
CA GLY A 269 -16.25 10.92 12.81
C GLY A 269 -15.59 10.43 11.49
N PRO A 270 -16.35 10.50 10.38
CA PRO A 270 -15.86 10.10 9.07
C PRO A 270 -14.74 11.02 8.58
N ALA A 271 -13.95 10.55 7.62
CA ALA A 271 -12.98 11.38 6.93
C ALA A 271 -13.69 12.45 6.08
N VAL A 272 -13.46 13.71 6.44
CA VAL A 272 -13.91 14.88 5.65
C VAL A 272 -12.67 15.53 5.04
N ASN A 273 -12.79 16.07 3.83
CA ASN A 273 -11.72 16.84 3.20
C ASN A 273 -11.91 18.36 3.45
N PRO A 274 -11.30 18.94 4.50
CA PRO A 274 -11.44 20.35 4.82
C PRO A 274 -10.56 21.26 3.95
N ALA A 275 -9.95 20.76 2.86
CA ALA A 275 -9.01 21.54 2.06
C ALA A 275 -9.61 22.88 1.64
N PRO A 276 -8.91 24.02 1.85
CA PRO A 276 -9.36 25.33 1.41
C PRO A 276 -9.58 25.39 -0.10
N PHE A 277 -10.45 26.28 -0.57
CA PHE A 277 -10.78 26.42 -1.99
C PHE A 277 -9.53 26.58 -2.90
N PRO A 278 -8.52 27.41 -2.58
CA PRO A 278 -7.31 27.49 -3.39
C PRO A 278 -6.55 26.16 -3.48
N SER A 279 -6.49 25.40 -2.40
CA SER A 279 -5.86 24.08 -2.39
C SER A 279 -6.64 23.07 -3.23
N ARG A 280 -7.97 23.15 -3.23
CA ARG A 280 -8.83 22.32 -4.10
C ARG A 280 -8.58 22.64 -5.57
N LEU A 281 -8.55 23.92 -5.94
CA LEU A 281 -8.23 24.34 -7.32
C LEU A 281 -6.84 23.88 -7.75
N PHE A 282 -5.83 24.04 -6.89
CA PHE A 282 -4.47 23.60 -7.20
C PHE A 282 -4.38 22.08 -7.38
N ASN A 283 -5.01 21.31 -6.49
CA ASN A 283 -5.07 19.85 -6.61
C ASN A 283 -5.82 19.40 -7.87
N GLU A 284 -6.86 20.13 -8.26
CA GLU A 284 -7.62 19.86 -9.47
C GLU A 284 -6.79 20.13 -10.74
N ALA A 285 -6.05 21.24 -10.78
CA ALA A 285 -5.11 21.52 -11.87
C ALA A 285 -4.06 20.41 -12.01
N LEU A 286 -3.47 19.96 -10.88
CA LEU A 286 -2.53 18.83 -10.87
C LEU A 286 -3.19 17.52 -11.31
N ARG A 287 -4.46 17.28 -10.98
CA ARG A 287 -5.21 16.10 -11.41
C ARG A 287 -5.35 16.09 -12.94
N ILE A 288 -5.69 17.24 -13.53
CA ILE A 288 -5.82 17.41 -14.99
C ILE A 288 -4.47 17.20 -15.67
N GLU A 289 -3.42 17.87 -15.22
CA GLU A 289 -2.05 17.74 -15.75
C GLU A 289 -1.60 16.27 -15.77
N ARG A 290 -1.74 15.57 -14.63
CA ARG A 290 -1.43 14.14 -14.52
C ARG A 290 -2.30 13.26 -15.42
N GLY A 291 -3.57 13.61 -15.57
CA GLY A 291 -4.48 12.94 -16.50
C GLY A 291 -4.01 13.03 -17.95
N ILE A 292 -3.51 14.20 -18.36
CA ILE A 292 -2.91 14.40 -19.69
C ILE A 292 -1.65 13.54 -19.83
N HIS A 293 -0.75 13.54 -18.86
CA HIS A 293 0.46 12.70 -18.89
C HIS A 293 0.12 11.20 -18.97
N ARG A 294 -0.86 10.72 -18.19
CA ARG A 294 -1.34 9.33 -18.25
C ARG A 294 -1.93 9.00 -19.62
N LYS A 295 -2.69 9.91 -20.22
CA LYS A 295 -3.24 9.72 -21.57
C LYS A 295 -2.13 9.65 -22.63
N ASN A 296 -1.15 10.54 -22.56
CA ASN A 296 0.00 10.53 -23.47
C ASN A 296 0.83 9.26 -23.32
N TYR A 297 1.05 8.80 -22.08
CA TYR A 297 1.71 7.53 -21.79
C TYR A 297 0.98 6.33 -22.41
N ARG A 298 -0.36 6.30 -22.35
CA ARG A 298 -1.14 5.23 -23.01
C ARG A 298 -1.13 5.34 -24.53
N ALA A 299 -1.02 6.55 -25.07
CA ALA A 299 -1.00 6.79 -26.50
C ALA A 299 0.33 6.42 -27.17
N SER A 300 1.44 6.41 -26.43
CA SER A 300 2.75 6.02 -26.96
C SER A 300 2.97 4.52 -27.11
N VAL A 301 1.97 3.69 -26.76
CA VAL A 301 1.99 2.21 -26.89
C VAL A 301 1.55 1.76 -28.30
N ARG A 302 1.57 2.66 -29.29
CA ARG A 302 1.20 2.37 -30.68
C ARG A 302 2.41 2.05 -31.53
#